data_AF-A0A328S2X9-F1
#
_entry.id   AF-A0A328S2X9-F1
#
_cell.length_a   1.000
_cell.length_b   1.000
_cell.length_c   1.000
_cell.angle_alpha   90.00
_cell.angle_beta   90.00
_cell.angle_gamma   90.00
#
_symmetry.space_group_name_H-M   'P 1'
#
loop_
_entity.id
_entity.type
_entity.pdbx_description
1 polymer ?
#
loop_
_entity_poly.entity_id
_entity_poly.type
_entity_poly.pdbx_seq_one_letter_code
_entity_poly.pdbx_strand_id
1 'polypeptide(L)'
;DPEHMEEVSRAITRNSIKALINDGVIKAKPVNGISSYRAKHNAEQKKKGRRRGHGSIKGAKKARTPKKEAWMSTIRSLRVVLKDMRANDEI
;
A
#
# COMPACT_ATOMS: atom_id res chain seq x y z
N ASP A 1 -3.99 -0.66 -34.26
CA ASP A 1 -5.24 -1.15 -34.86
C ASP A 1 -4.87 -2.13 -35.97
N PRO A 2 -5.43 -3.36 -36.03
CA PRO A 2 -5.13 -4.30 -37.11
C PRO A 2 -5.45 -3.74 -38.51
N GLU A 3 -6.43 -2.85 -38.63
CA GLU A 3 -6.88 -2.28 -39.92
C GLU A 3 -5.90 -1.24 -40.51
N HIS A 4 -5.13 -0.55 -39.65
CA HIS A 4 -4.22 0.53 -40.06
C HIS A 4 -2.76 0.09 -40.13
N MET A 5 -2.51 -1.21 -40.31
CA MET A 5 -1.16 -1.79 -40.31
C MET A 5 -0.25 -1.21 -41.41
N GLU A 6 -0.82 -0.99 -42.60
CA GLU A 6 -0.13 -0.39 -43.75
C GLU A 6 0.31 1.05 -43.49
N GLU A 7 -0.53 1.82 -42.80
CA GLU A 7 -0.26 3.23 -42.47
C GLU A 7 0.82 3.37 -41.40
N VAL A 8 0.80 2.49 -40.40
CA VAL A 8 1.84 2.40 -39.37
C VAL A 8 3.18 1.98 -39.98
N SER A 9 3.18 1.06 -40.95
CA SER A 9 4.40 0.60 -41.65
C SER A 9 5.09 1.71 -42.44
N ARG A 10 4.31 2.65 -42.99
CA ARG A 10 4.83 3.79 -43.79
C ARG A 10 5.38 4.94 -42.95
N ALA A 11 5.15 4.96 -41.64
CA ALA A 11 5.56 6.05 -40.76
C ALA A 11 7.04 5.96 -40.36
N ILE A 12 7.91 6.75 -41.00
CA ILE A 12 9.37 6.74 -40.75
C ILE A 12 9.80 7.80 -39.71
N THR A 13 9.12 8.96 -39.66
CA THR A 13 9.54 10.08 -38.80
C THR A 13 8.88 10.04 -37.42
N ARG A 14 9.53 10.67 -36.43
CA ARG A 14 8.93 10.84 -35.09
C ARG A 14 7.62 11.64 -35.13
N ASN A 15 7.52 12.62 -36.04
CA ASN A 15 6.31 13.44 -36.18
C ASN A 15 5.14 12.62 -36.74
N SER A 16 5.38 11.73 -37.71
CA SER A 16 4.35 10.80 -38.20
C SER A 16 3.89 9.81 -37.12
N ILE A 17 4.80 9.30 -36.29
CA ILE A 17 4.42 8.43 -35.15
C ILE A 17 3.56 9.19 -34.12
N LYS A 18 3.88 10.46 -33.83
CA LYS A 18 3.07 11.30 -32.94
C LYS A 18 1.68 11.59 -33.50
N ALA A 19 1.56 11.82 -34.82
CA ALA A 19 0.27 11.97 -35.48
C ALA A 19 -0.59 10.70 -35.30
N LEU A 20 -0.02 9.52 -35.56
CA LEU A 20 -0.70 8.23 -35.37
C LEU A 20 -1.10 7.93 -33.91
N ILE A 21 -0.37 8.48 -32.93
CA ILE A 21 -0.76 8.40 -31.51
C ILE A 21 -1.95 9.33 -31.24
N ASN A 22 -1.94 10.56 -31.77
CA ASN A 22 -3.04 11.52 -31.62
C ASN A 22 -4.32 11.04 -32.31
N ASP A 23 -4.20 10.44 -33.49
CA ASP A 23 -5.30 9.86 -34.26
C ASP A 23 -5.80 8.54 -33.64
N GLY A 24 -5.08 8.00 -32.65
CA GLY A 24 -5.49 6.84 -31.87
C GLY A 24 -5.24 5.49 -32.54
N VAL A 25 -4.50 5.46 -33.64
CA VAL A 25 -4.05 4.24 -34.34
C VAL A 25 -3.04 3.47 -33.48
N ILE A 26 -2.13 4.20 -32.82
CA ILE A 26 -1.15 3.68 -31.86
C ILE A 26 -1.61 4.06 -30.44
N LYS A 27 -1.88 3.04 -29.61
CA LYS A 27 -2.28 3.22 -28.21
C LYS A 27 -1.42 2.37 -27.29
N ALA A 28 -1.02 2.94 -26.15
CA ALA A 28 -0.41 2.17 -25.09
C ALA A 28 -1.46 1.21 -24.51
N LYS A 29 -1.12 -0.07 -24.40
CA LYS A 29 -1.97 -1.03 -23.72
C LYS A 29 -2.02 -0.68 -22.23
N PRO A 30 -3.19 -0.80 -21.56
CA PRO A 30 -3.24 -0.64 -20.12
C PRO A 30 -2.33 -1.69 -19.46
N VAL A 31 -1.72 -1.30 -18.34
CA VAL A 31 -0.92 -2.24 -17.55
C VAL A 31 -1.86 -3.28 -16.95
N ASN A 32 -1.49 -4.55 -17.05
CA ASN A 32 -2.17 -5.62 -16.34
C ASN A 32 -1.93 -5.46 -14.83
N GLY A 33 -2.86 -4.79 -14.15
CA GLY A 33 -2.77 -4.51 -12.72
C GLY A 33 -3.16 -5.70 -11.85
N ILE A 34 -2.42 -5.91 -10.76
CA ILE A 34 -2.81 -6.86 -9.69
C ILE A 34 -3.70 -6.11 -8.70
N SER A 35 -4.92 -6.62 -8.48
CA SER A 35 -5.83 -6.02 -7.50
C SER A 35 -5.37 -6.27 -6.06
N SER A 36 -5.39 -5.21 -5.24
CA SER A 36 -5.13 -5.28 -3.80
C SER A 36 -6.39 -5.55 -2.96
N TYR A 37 -7.56 -5.72 -3.59
CA TYR A 37 -8.86 -5.81 -2.90
C TYR A 37 -8.89 -6.90 -1.82
N ARG A 38 -8.49 -8.13 -2.16
CA ARG A 38 -8.49 -9.25 -1.19
C ARG A 38 -7.55 -9.01 0.00
N ALA A 39 -6.40 -8.38 -0.25
CA ALA A 39 -5.46 -8.03 0.81
C ALA A 39 -6.05 -6.99 1.76
N LYS A 40 -6.69 -5.94 1.22
CA LYS A 40 -7.39 -4.90 2.00
C LYS A 40 -8.55 -5.47 2.81
N HIS A 41 -9.40 -6.27 2.18
CA HIS A 41 -10.50 -6.97 2.86
C HIS A 41 -9.98 -7.82 4.04
N ASN A 42 -8.91 -8.60 3.83
CA ASN A 42 -8.31 -9.39 4.91
C ASN A 42 -7.69 -8.53 6.02
N ALA A 43 -7.12 -7.37 5.69
CA ALA A 43 -6.57 -6.43 6.66
C ALA A 43 -7.68 -5.82 7.54
N GLU A 44 -8.83 -5.47 6.96
CA GLU A 44 -10.00 -4.99 7.71
C GLU A 44 -10.52 -6.05 8.68
N GLN A 45 -10.63 -7.31 8.24
CA GLN A 45 -11.03 -8.42 9.12
C GLN A 45 -10.03 -8.60 10.27
N LYS A 46 -8.72 -8.49 10.00
CA LYS A 46 -7.67 -8.54 11.04
C LYS A 46 -7.73 -7.36 12.01
N LYS A 47 -8.09 -6.16 11.53
CA LYS A 47 -8.28 -4.95 12.36
C LYS A 47 -9.46 -5.14 13.32
N LYS A 48 -10.54 -5.81 12.88
CA LYS A 48 -11.67 -6.23 13.72
C LYS A 48 -11.34 -7.37 14.71
N GLY A 49 -10.10 -7.88 14.72
CA GLY A 49 -9.67 -8.96 15.61
C GLY A 49 -9.90 -10.39 15.06
N ARG A 50 -10.53 -10.54 13.90
CA ARG A 50 -10.72 -11.84 13.25
C ARG A 50 -9.40 -12.36 12.67
N ARG A 51 -9.30 -13.68 12.43
CA ARG A 51 -8.09 -14.34 11.86
C ARG A 51 -6.82 -14.17 12.72
N ARG A 52 -6.97 -14.04 14.05
CA ARG A 52 -5.87 -13.87 15.03
C ARG A 52 -5.86 -14.91 16.15
N GLY A 53 -6.69 -15.96 16.07
CA GLY A 53 -6.76 -17.02 17.08
C GLY A 53 -5.51 -17.91 17.12
N HIS A 54 -5.41 -18.79 18.12
CA HIS A 54 -4.23 -19.63 18.38
C HIS A 54 -3.72 -20.40 17.16
N GLY A 55 -4.61 -21.04 16.38
CA GLY A 55 -4.22 -21.78 15.17
C GLY A 55 -3.68 -20.92 14.02
N SER A 56 -3.88 -19.60 14.04
CA SER A 56 -3.30 -18.68 13.06
C SER A 56 -1.91 -18.16 13.45
N ILE A 57 -1.47 -18.44 14.68
CA ILE A 57 -0.19 -17.98 15.23
C ILE A 57 0.88 -19.03 14.92
N LYS A 58 1.89 -18.65 14.13
CA LYS A 58 3.01 -19.54 13.75
C LYS A 58 4.30 -19.32 14.56
N GLY A 59 4.38 -18.26 15.35
CA GLY A 59 5.61 -17.86 16.05
C GLY A 59 5.44 -17.83 17.57
N ALA A 60 6.56 -17.69 18.28
CA ALA A 60 6.57 -17.58 19.74
C ALA A 60 5.76 -16.38 20.25
N LYS A 61 5.22 -16.49 21.48
CA LYS A 61 4.34 -15.47 22.10
C LYS A 61 4.91 -14.05 22.09
N LYS A 62 6.23 -13.90 22.24
CA LYS A 62 6.92 -12.60 22.28
C LYS A 62 7.55 -12.17 20.95
N ALA A 63 7.43 -12.97 19.89
CA ALA A 63 7.93 -12.60 18.56
C ALA A 63 7.06 -11.54 17.88
N ARG A 64 5.74 -11.55 18.12
CA ARG A 64 4.81 -10.56 17.55
C ARG A 64 4.75 -9.25 18.33
N THR A 65 5.02 -9.31 19.64
CA THR A 65 5.07 -8.16 20.55
C THR A 65 6.22 -8.37 21.54
N PRO A 66 7.44 -7.92 21.18
CA PRO A 66 8.62 -8.03 22.03
C PRO A 66 8.44 -7.36 23.39
N LYS A 67 9.02 -7.96 24.45
CA LYS A 67 8.89 -7.46 25.83
C LYS A 67 9.42 -6.03 25.98
N LYS A 68 10.55 -5.73 25.35
CA LYS A 68 11.20 -4.41 25.40
C LYS A 68 10.35 -3.33 24.74
N GLU A 69 9.81 -3.60 23.55
CA GLU A 69 8.95 -2.65 22.83
C GLU A 69 7.67 -2.35 23.58
N ALA A 70 7.01 -3.39 24.13
CA ALA A 70 5.84 -3.21 24.96
C ALA A 70 6.14 -2.32 26.19
N TRP A 71 7.25 -2.58 26.90
CA TRP A 71 7.67 -1.78 28.05
C TRP A 71 7.98 -0.33 27.66
N MET A 72 8.70 -0.11 26.55
CA MET A 72 9.01 1.23 26.07
C MET A 72 7.76 2.02 25.71
N SER A 73 6.78 1.38 25.06
CA SER A 73 5.51 2.02 24.69
C SER A 73 4.78 2.52 25.94
N THR A 74 4.65 1.67 26.97
CA THR A 74 4.00 2.02 28.24
C THR A 74 4.74 3.12 29.01
N ILE A 75 6.06 3.00 29.19
CA ILE A 75 6.83 3.98 29.98
C ILE A 75 6.88 5.34 29.28
N ARG A 76 7.01 5.37 27.94
CA ARG A 76 7.02 6.63 27.20
C ARG A 76 5.68 7.35 27.28
N SER A 77 4.56 6.64 27.13
CA SER A 77 3.24 7.28 27.25
C SER A 77 3.01 7.85 28.65
N LEU A 78 3.41 7.12 29.71
CA LEU A 78 3.32 7.62 31.09
C LEU A 78 4.19 8.85 31.31
N ARG A 79 5.43 8.85 30.80
CA ARG A 79 6.34 10.01 30.94
C ARG A 79 5.83 11.26 30.22
N VAL A 80 5.18 11.09 29.06
CA VAL A 80 4.54 12.21 28.33
C VAL A 80 3.42 12.80 29.19
N VAL A 81 2.50 11.96 29.68
CA VAL A 81 1.40 12.42 30.54
C VAL A 81 1.92 13.15 31.79
N LEU A 82 2.91 12.59 32.48
CA LEU A 82 3.51 13.24 33.67
C LEU A 82 4.21 14.56 33.35
N LYS A 83 4.76 14.70 32.15
CA LYS A 83 5.37 15.95 31.70
C LYS A 83 4.28 17.00 31.44
N ASP A 84 3.19 16.61 30.81
CA ASP A 84 2.07 17.50 30.49
C ASP A 84 1.36 17.98 31.77
N MET A 85 1.12 17.08 32.73
CA MET A 85 0.53 17.44 34.03
C MET A 85 1.40 18.45 34.79
N ARG A 86 2.73 18.28 34.74
CA ARG A 86 3.68 19.23 35.34
C ARG A 86 3.68 20.57 34.64
N ALA A 87 3.50 20.59 33.32
CA ALA A 87 3.42 21.84 32.56
C ALA A 87 2.12 22.61 32.83
N ASN A 88 1.06 21.91 33.24
CA ASN A 88 -0.23 22.48 33.60
C ASN A 88 -0.35 22.81 35.11
N ASP A 89 0.71 22.62 35.89
CA ASP A 89 0.70 22.74 37.36
C ASP A 89 -0.38 21.86 38.05
N GLU A 90 -0.78 20.76 37.41
CA GLU A 90 -1.67 19.75 38.00
C GLU A 90 -0.92 18.83 38.98
N ILE A 91 0.43 18.76 38.84
CA ILE A 91 1.39 18.07 39.68
C ILE A 91 2.69 18.87 39.76
#